data_AF-A0A0G0Y060-F1
#
_entry.id   AF-A0A0G0Y060-F1
#
_cell.length_a   1.000
_cell.length_b   1.000
_cell.length_c   1.000
_cell.angle_alpha   90.00
_cell.angle_beta   90.00
_cell.angle_gamma   90.00
#
_symmetry.space_group_name_H-M   'P 1'
#
loop_
_entity.id
_entity.type
_entity.pdbx_description
1 polymer ?
#
loop_
_entity_poly.entity_id
_entity_poly.type
_entity_poly.pdbx_seq_one_letter_code
_entity_poly.pdbx_strand_id
1 'polypeptide(L)' 'MEFNKIKTTVLIDKTLKKLAQVHAIQNDMTLGELIEEGLRKILV' A
#
# COMPACT_ATOMS: atom_id res chain seq x y z
N MET A 1 18.72 -1.97 -12.40
CA MET A 1 18.42 -0.62 -11.84
C MET A 1 18.25 -0.81 -10.35
N GLU A 2 19.09 -0.19 -9.53
CA GLU A 2 18.82 -0.13 -8.09
C GLU A 2 17.56 0.72 -7.90
N PHE A 3 16.46 0.08 -7.51
CA PHE A 3 15.26 0.80 -7.12
C PHE A 3 15.57 1.46 -5.78
N ASN A 4 15.97 2.73 -5.81
CA ASN A 4 16.09 3.54 -4.60
C ASN A 4 14.74 3.51 -3.88
N LYS A 5 14.68 2.87 -2.72
CA LYS A 5 13.47 2.84 -1.88
C LYS A 5 13.22 4.26 -1.37
N ILE A 6 12.26 4.95 -1.97
CA ILE A 6 11.81 6.27 -1.50
C ILE A 6 10.87 6.03 -0.31
N LYS A 7 11.18 6.66 0.83
CA LYS A 7 10.27 6.70 1.97
C LYS A 7 9.26 7.83 1.76
N THR A 8 7.97 7.51 1.87
CA THR A 8 6.88 8.47 1.73
C THR A 8 5.84 8.27 2.83
N THR A 9 5.26 9.37 3.29
CA THR A 9 4.13 9.36 4.22
C THR A 9 2.86 9.70 3.45
N VAL A 10 1.86 8.81 3.51
CA VAL A 10 0.53 9.04 2.91
C VAL A 10 -0.48 9.18 4.04
N LEU A 11 -1.23 10.29 4.01
CA LEU A 11 -2.35 10.50 4.92
C LEU A 11 -3.60 9.91 4.30
N ILE A 12 -4.26 9.02 5.04
CA ILE A 12 -5.51 8.39 4.64
C ILE A 12 -6.48 8.39 5.81
N ASP A 13 -7.76 8.38 5.51
CA ASP A 13 -8.81 8.27 6.51
C ASP A 13 -8.63 7.00 7.39
N LYS A 14 -9.00 7.11 8.67
CA LYS A 14 -8.82 6.04 9.66
C LYS A 14 -9.62 4.78 9.32
N THR A 15 -10.85 4.95 8.84
CA THR A 15 -11.73 3.83 8.48
C THR A 15 -11.21 3.16 7.23
N LEU A 16 -10.84 3.95 6.22
CA LEU A 16 -10.24 3.43 4.98
C LEU A 16 -8.95 2.65 5.26
N LYS A 17 -8.08 3.18 6.14
CA LYS A 17 -6.85 2.50 6.57
C LYS A 17 -7.13 1.12 7.16
N LYS A 18 -8.13 1.01 8.03
CA LYS A 18 -8.50 -0.27 8.67
C LYS A 18 -9.00 -1.27 7.64
N LEU A 19 -9.87 -0.84 6.72
CA LEU A 19 -10.39 -1.70 5.66
C LEU A 19 -9.25 -2.21 4.76
N ALA A 20 -8.34 -1.32 4.35
CA ALA A 20 -7.17 -1.68 3.58
C ALA A 20 -6.26 -2.67 4.34
N GLN A 21 -6.06 -2.47 5.65
CA GLN A 21 -5.30 -3.42 6.48
C GLN A 21 -5.95 -4.79 6.57
N VAL A 22 -7.27 -4.87 6.74
CA VAL A 22 -8.00 -6.15 6.77
C VAL A 22 -7.85 -6.86 5.42
N HIS A 23 -8.03 -6.14 4.31
CA HIS A 23 -7.84 -6.70 2.98
C HIS A 23 -6.41 -7.21 2.76
N ALA A 24 -5.41 -6.44 3.20
CA ALA A 24 -4.01 -6.85 3.11
C ALA A 24 -3.75 -8.18 3.88
N ILE A 25 -4.24 -8.27 5.12
CA ILE A 25 -4.09 -9.48 5.95
C ILE A 25 -4.80 -10.68 5.31
N GLN A 26 -5.99 -10.49 4.74
CA GLN A 26 -6.74 -11.55 4.06
C GLN A 26 -6.03 -12.12 2.83
N ASN A 27 -5.07 -11.38 2.26
CA ASN A 27 -4.30 -11.77 1.09
C ASN A 27 -2.81 -12.00 1.43
N ASP A 28 -2.50 -12.27 2.71
CA ASP A 28 -1.14 -12.56 3.21
C ASP A 28 -0.10 -11.48 2.84
N MET A 29 -0.52 -10.22 2.80
CA MET A 29 0.33 -9.08 2.45
C MET A 29 0.32 -8.00 3.54
N THR A 30 1.35 -7.16 3.53
CA THR A 30 1.42 -5.95 4.36
C THR A 30 0.63 -4.81 3.75
N LEU A 31 0.22 -3.84 4.58
CA LEU A 31 -0.40 -2.60 4.09
C LEU A 31 0.52 -1.86 3.09
N GLY A 32 1.84 -1.95 3.27
CA GLY A 32 2.81 -1.33 2.37
C GLY A 32 2.79 -1.97 0.98
N GLU A 33 2.81 -3.31 0.91
CA GLU A 33 2.72 -4.05 -0.35
C GLU A 33 1.39 -3.80 -1.07
N LEU A 34 0.28 -3.73 -0.33
CA LEU A 34 -1.03 -3.37 -0.90
C LEU A 34 -1.01 -1.96 -1.52
N ILE A 35 -0.39 -0.98 -0.85
CA ILE A 35 -0.25 0.39 -1.38
C ILE A 35 0.64 0.40 -2.62
N GLU A 36 1.77 -0.32 -2.61
CA GLU A 36 2.66 -0.45 -3.76
C GLU A 36 1.94 -1.06 -4.97
N GLU A 37 1.15 -2.12 -4.76
CA GLU A 37 0.36 -2.75 -5.83
C GLU A 37 -0.70 -1.78 -6.39
N GLY A 38 -1.40 -1.06 -5.52
CA GLY A 38 -2.37 -0.04 -5.92
C GLY A 38 -1.74 1.08 -6.75
N LEU A 39 -0.56 1.56 -6.35
CA LEU A 39 0.19 2.58 -7.10
C LEU A 39 0.68 2.04 -8.45
N ARG A 40 1.15 0.79 -8.52
CA ARG A 40 1.57 0.15 -9.77
C ARG A 40 0.43 0.10 -10.79
N LYS A 41 -0.81 -0.17 -10.36
CA LYS A 41 -2.00 -0.21 -11.23
C LYS A 41 -2.43 1.15 -11.78
N ILE A 42 -1.97 2.26 -11.19
CA ILE A 42 -2.32 3.63 -11.62
C ILE A 42 -1.23 4.22 -12.54
N LEU A 43 0.03 3.89 -12.26
CA LEU A 43 1.19 4.44 -12.95
C LEU A 43 1.63 3.63 -14.18
N VAL A 44 1.00 2.47 -14.43
CA VAL A 44 1.21 1.56 -15.56
C VAL A 44 -0.14 1.28 -16.21
#